data_AF-A0A7Y0VML0-F1
#
_entry.id   AF-A0A7Y0VML0-F1
#
_cell.length_a   1.000
_cell.length_b   1.000
_cell.length_c   1.000
_cell.angle_alpha   90.00
_cell.angle_beta   90.00
_cell.angle_gamma   90.00
#
_symmetry.space_group_name_H-M   'P 1'
#
loop_
_entity.id
_entity.type
_entity.pdbx_description
1 polymer ?
#
loop_
_entity_poly.entity_id
_entity_poly.type
_entity_poly.pdbx_seq_one_letter_code
_entity_poly.pdbx_strand_id
1 'polypeptide(L)'
;MTSYKDLLDEAPEYALKVKQYAKLQIDQRIWDSISSNDLDNWLGNFTEPEEKLLAAILLESLISRSEAQTASILTSALQCSLPNAKYNNPLEIFEGIDYLKVLTSKNIIEPIRIVPVIRDLDPPTKSGPSIARMYKRQLGINENYMIWPWLIKDHVDKGITSFVFIDDVLASGQQASEFFTLYELHKYPDIHFSYIPLLAHEDGLKRIKEEHPHINVSPVEKIGNESSLFNSERFSKIQDLETLYLKVAKKYINKRLFSKMATGYNSLALTFSYHHATPNASLPLYWYESDSFYPLVRR
;
A
#
# COMPACT_ATOMS: atom_id res chain seq x y z
N MET A 1 -31.39 0.17 3.56
CA MET A 1 -30.15 0.96 3.64
C MET A 1 -30.54 2.35 4.12
N THR A 2 -29.69 2.99 4.93
CA THR A 2 -29.97 4.27 5.60
C THR A 2 -29.32 5.39 4.80
N SER A 3 -29.94 6.57 4.71
CA SER A 3 -29.26 7.76 4.15
C SER A 3 -28.34 8.36 5.20
N TYR A 4 -27.21 8.95 4.82
CA TYR A 4 -26.37 9.71 5.76
C TYR A 4 -27.16 10.84 6.44
N LYS A 5 -28.22 11.36 5.79
CA LYS A 5 -29.06 12.42 6.33
C LYS A 5 -29.82 11.99 7.58
N ASP A 6 -30.21 10.72 7.64
CA ASP A 6 -30.92 10.13 8.77
C ASP A 6 -30.00 9.99 10.01
N LEU A 7 -28.68 10.14 9.82
CA LEU A 7 -27.65 9.99 10.86
C LEU A 7 -27.13 11.34 11.38
N LEU A 8 -27.59 12.47 10.83
CA LEU A 8 -27.03 13.79 11.14
C LEU A 8 -27.29 14.21 12.58
N ASP A 9 -28.40 13.79 13.17
CA ASP A 9 -28.75 14.13 14.56
C ASP A 9 -27.79 13.45 15.56
N GLU A 10 -27.29 12.25 15.23
CA GLU A 10 -26.33 11.49 16.05
C GLU A 10 -24.87 11.82 15.73
N ALA A 11 -24.61 12.53 14.62
CA ALA A 11 -23.27 12.83 14.13
C ALA A 11 -22.36 13.54 15.15
N PRO A 12 -22.83 14.50 15.98
CA PRO A 12 -21.97 15.17 16.95
C PRO A 12 -21.40 14.22 18.02
N GLU A 13 -22.24 13.34 18.58
CA GLU A 13 -21.82 12.37 19.60
C GLU A 13 -20.88 11.33 19.02
N TYR A 14 -21.23 10.79 17.85
CA TYR A 14 -20.40 9.83 17.13
C TYR A 14 -19.02 10.43 16.76
N ALA A 15 -18.97 11.65 16.21
CA ALA A 15 -17.72 12.33 15.88
C ALA A 15 -16.82 12.56 17.10
N LEU A 16 -17.42 12.91 18.26
CA LEU A 16 -16.68 13.06 19.51
C LEU A 16 -16.02 11.74 19.95
N LYS A 17 -16.78 10.63 19.89
CA LYS A 17 -16.29 9.31 20.24
C LYS A 17 -15.13 8.86 19.34
N VAL A 18 -15.28 9.01 18.02
CA VAL A 18 -14.22 8.64 17.06
C VAL A 18 -12.98 9.52 17.26
N LYS A 19 -13.15 10.82 17.49
CA LYS A 19 -12.04 11.73 17.79
C LYS A 19 -11.27 11.30 19.04
N GLN A 20 -11.96 10.93 20.11
CA GLN A 20 -11.33 10.44 21.34
C GLN A 20 -10.55 9.14 21.10
N TYR A 21 -11.11 8.21 20.33
CA TYR A 21 -10.41 6.98 19.95
C TYR A 21 -9.15 7.27 19.14
N ALA A 22 -9.22 8.15 18.14
CA ALA A 22 -8.06 8.56 17.35
C ALA A 22 -6.97 9.21 18.22
N LYS A 23 -7.34 10.09 19.16
CA LYS A 23 -6.38 10.66 20.12
C LYS A 23 -5.69 9.59 20.95
N LEU A 24 -6.45 8.59 21.42
CA LEU A 24 -5.86 7.46 22.14
C LEU A 24 -4.87 6.66 21.28
N GLN A 25 -5.18 6.41 20.00
CA GLN A 25 -4.24 5.73 19.08
C GLN A 25 -2.93 6.50 18.91
N ILE A 26 -3.00 7.84 18.83
CA ILE A 26 -1.83 8.73 18.74
C ILE A 26 -1.04 8.70 20.05
N ASP A 27 -1.71 8.87 21.20
CA ASP A 27 -1.07 8.92 22.52
C ASP A 27 -0.36 7.60 22.86
N GLN A 28 -0.91 6.47 22.43
CA GLN A 28 -0.32 5.14 22.58
C GLN A 28 0.74 4.81 21.50
N ARG A 29 1.07 5.75 20.61
CA ARG A 29 2.01 5.59 19.49
C ARG A 29 1.65 4.43 18.54
N ILE A 30 0.37 4.10 18.45
CA ILE A 30 -0.14 3.17 17.42
C ILE A 30 -0.22 3.91 16.09
N TRP A 31 -0.66 5.18 16.11
CA TRP A 31 -0.58 6.11 14.97
C TRP A 31 0.59 7.07 15.18
N ASP A 32 1.82 6.56 15.04
CA ASP A 32 3.05 7.33 15.30
C ASP A 32 3.41 8.35 14.21
N SER A 33 2.77 8.29 13.04
CA SER A 33 2.91 9.25 11.93
C SER A 33 1.97 10.45 12.02
N ILE A 34 0.97 10.40 12.90
CA ILE A 34 -0.09 11.42 13.02
C ILE A 34 0.06 12.10 14.37
N SER A 35 0.29 13.41 14.38
CA SER A 35 0.28 14.18 15.63
C SER A 35 -1.13 14.60 16.02
N SER A 36 -1.34 14.95 17.30
CA SER A 36 -2.61 15.53 17.74
C SER A 36 -2.97 16.81 16.99
N ASN A 37 -1.97 17.59 16.57
CA ASN A 37 -2.16 18.78 15.76
C ASN A 37 -2.62 18.44 14.33
N ASP A 38 -2.04 17.41 13.72
CA ASP A 38 -2.47 16.94 12.39
C ASP A 38 -3.94 16.51 12.43
N LEU A 39 -4.33 15.76 13.47
CA LEU A 39 -5.72 15.35 13.69
C LEU A 39 -6.66 16.55 13.87
N ASP A 40 -6.32 17.49 14.76
CA ASP A 40 -7.18 18.64 15.04
C ASP A 40 -7.28 19.60 13.82
N ASN A 41 -6.18 19.80 13.08
CA ASN A 41 -6.18 20.58 11.83
C ASN A 41 -7.00 19.90 10.74
N TRP A 42 -6.83 18.59 10.55
CA TRP A 42 -7.55 17.84 9.53
C TRP A 42 -9.06 17.83 9.80
N LEU A 43 -9.48 17.60 11.05
CA LEU A 43 -10.89 17.71 11.46
C LEU A 43 -11.43 19.13 11.27
N GLY A 44 -10.57 20.15 11.44
CA GLY A 44 -10.91 21.56 11.22
C GLY A 44 -11.30 21.91 9.78
N ASN A 45 -10.94 21.07 8.79
CA ASN A 45 -11.38 21.25 7.41
C ASN A 45 -12.89 21.03 7.23
N PHE A 46 -13.54 20.26 8.11
CA PHE A 46 -14.92 19.79 7.92
C PHE A 46 -15.91 20.60 8.77
N THR A 47 -16.61 21.56 8.15
CA THR A 47 -17.39 22.56 8.89
C THR A 47 -18.87 22.20 9.00
N GLU A 48 -19.46 21.73 7.90
CA GLU A 48 -20.88 21.41 7.81
C GLU A 48 -21.22 20.10 8.56
N PRO A 49 -22.46 19.91 9.03
CA PRO A 49 -22.85 18.68 9.75
C PRO A 49 -22.56 17.40 8.97
N GLU A 50 -22.86 17.38 7.67
CA GLU A 50 -22.59 16.26 6.76
C GLU A 50 -21.08 16.03 6.53
N GLU A 51 -20.28 17.11 6.51
CA GLU A 51 -18.82 17.03 6.39
C GLU A 51 -18.21 16.43 7.65
N LYS A 52 -18.71 16.81 8.83
CA LYS A 52 -18.26 16.27 10.12
C LYS A 52 -18.61 14.79 10.27
N LEU A 53 -19.80 14.38 9.83
CA LEU A 53 -20.17 12.97 9.79
C LEU A 53 -19.22 12.19 8.87
N LEU A 54 -18.95 12.70 7.67
CA LEU A 54 -17.99 12.08 6.74
C LEU A 54 -16.60 11.97 7.37
N ALA A 55 -16.11 13.03 8.01
CA ALA A 55 -14.81 13.04 8.67
C ALA A 55 -14.72 11.98 9.77
N ALA A 56 -15.79 11.80 10.56
CA ALA A 56 -15.86 10.75 11.57
C ALA A 56 -15.83 9.35 10.96
N ILE A 57 -16.57 9.12 9.87
CA ILE A 57 -16.58 7.83 9.14
C ILE A 57 -15.18 7.52 8.58
N LEU A 58 -14.55 8.51 7.93
CA LEU A 58 -13.20 8.40 7.42
C LEU A 58 -12.24 8.06 8.58
N LEU A 59 -12.22 8.87 9.63
CA LEU A 59 -11.31 8.67 10.76
C LEU A 59 -11.48 7.29 11.43
N GLU A 60 -12.71 6.78 11.55
CA GLU A 60 -12.95 5.44 12.08
C GLU A 60 -12.48 4.33 11.14
N SER A 61 -12.57 4.55 9.82
CA SER A 61 -12.12 3.59 8.81
C SER A 61 -10.60 3.56 8.61
N LEU A 62 -9.87 4.54 9.14
CA LEU A 62 -8.43 4.68 8.89
C LEU A 62 -7.61 3.57 9.55
N ILE A 63 -6.85 2.87 8.73
CA ILE A 63 -5.77 1.97 9.13
C ILE A 63 -4.45 2.71 8.89
N SER A 64 -3.93 3.36 9.94
CA SER A 64 -2.58 3.93 9.92
C SER A 64 -1.59 2.96 10.55
N ARG A 65 -0.57 2.56 9.78
CA ARG A 65 0.47 1.64 10.23
C ARG A 65 1.67 2.40 10.78
N SER A 66 2.09 2.03 11.98
CA SER A 66 3.28 2.59 12.62
C SER A 66 4.58 2.22 11.92
N GLU A 67 5.70 2.86 12.29
CA GLU A 67 7.01 2.47 11.78
C GLU A 67 7.33 1.00 12.10
N ALA A 68 7.03 0.59 13.34
CA ALA A 68 7.24 -0.79 13.80
C ALA A 68 6.33 -1.81 13.08
N GLN A 69 5.08 -1.44 12.81
CA GLN A 69 4.17 -2.28 12.03
C GLN A 69 4.63 -2.39 10.57
N THR A 70 5.13 -1.29 10.01
CA THR A 70 5.69 -1.26 8.65
C THR A 70 6.92 -2.18 8.55
N ALA A 71 7.83 -2.11 9.52
CA ALA A 71 9.00 -3.01 9.59
C ALA A 71 8.59 -4.49 9.72
N SER A 72 7.53 -4.78 10.48
CA SER A 72 6.96 -6.12 10.59
C SER A 72 6.41 -6.62 9.25
N ILE A 73 5.75 -5.77 8.47
CA ILE A 73 5.25 -6.12 7.13
C ILE A 73 6.41 -6.42 6.17
N LEU A 74 7.48 -5.61 6.16
CA LEU A 74 8.68 -5.89 5.37
C LEU A 74 9.36 -7.20 5.79
N THR A 75 9.39 -7.47 7.11
CA THR A 75 9.95 -8.71 7.65
C THR A 75 9.14 -9.92 7.16
N SER A 76 7.81 -9.83 7.22
CA SER A 76 6.90 -10.86 6.71
C SER A 76 7.05 -11.09 5.21
N ALA A 77 7.33 -10.05 4.43
CA ALA A 77 7.63 -10.19 3.01
C ALA A 77 8.81 -11.15 2.75
N LEU A 78 9.87 -11.07 3.56
CA LEU A 78 11.07 -11.91 3.40
C LEU A 78 10.95 -13.27 4.11
N GLN A 79 10.29 -13.33 5.26
CA GLN A 79 10.21 -14.54 6.09
C GLN A 79 8.99 -15.41 5.78
N CYS A 80 7.96 -14.87 5.13
CA CYS A 80 6.73 -15.60 4.82
C CYS A 80 6.42 -15.55 3.34
N SER A 81 6.22 -14.35 2.77
CA SER A 81 5.73 -14.23 1.40
C SER A 81 6.75 -14.75 0.37
N LEU A 82 8.03 -14.44 0.53
CA LEU A 82 9.08 -14.93 -0.38
C LEU A 82 9.26 -16.46 -0.31
N PRO A 83 9.37 -17.11 0.86
CA PRO A 83 9.32 -18.57 0.94
C PRO A 83 8.09 -19.17 0.27
N ASN A 84 6.89 -18.61 0.51
CA ASN A 84 5.66 -19.07 -0.12
C ASN A 84 5.64 -18.89 -1.64
N ALA A 85 6.36 -17.90 -2.18
CA ALA A 85 6.50 -17.71 -3.61
C ALA A 85 7.52 -18.67 -4.25
N LYS A 86 8.45 -19.23 -3.47
CA LYS A 86 9.55 -20.05 -4.01
C LYS A 86 9.35 -21.54 -3.78
N TYR A 87 8.79 -21.91 -2.63
CA TYR A 87 8.65 -23.28 -2.20
C TYR A 87 7.22 -23.76 -2.41
N ASN A 88 7.07 -25.02 -2.81
CA ASN A 88 5.77 -25.59 -3.19
C ASN A 88 5.12 -26.38 -2.06
N ASN A 89 5.87 -26.71 -1.00
CA ASN A 89 5.37 -27.48 0.13
C ASN A 89 5.99 -27.03 1.47
N PRO A 90 5.35 -27.38 2.60
CA PRO A 90 5.83 -26.96 3.92
C PRO A 90 7.24 -27.44 4.27
N LEU A 91 7.65 -28.65 3.84
CA LEU A 91 8.96 -29.20 4.18
C LEU A 91 10.08 -28.36 3.55
N GLU A 92 9.92 -27.97 2.28
CA GLU A 92 10.84 -27.05 1.59
C GLU A 92 10.94 -25.67 2.27
N ILE A 93 9.87 -25.20 2.91
CA ILE A 93 9.90 -23.95 3.68
C ILE A 93 10.74 -24.12 4.95
N PHE A 94 10.57 -25.23 5.69
CA PHE A 94 11.31 -25.48 6.92
C PHE A 94 12.80 -25.77 6.69
N GLU A 95 13.13 -26.48 5.62
CA GLU A 95 14.51 -26.78 5.21
C GLU A 95 15.13 -25.67 4.36
N GLY A 96 14.30 -24.70 3.97
CA GLY A 96 14.65 -23.62 3.07
C GLY A 96 15.58 -22.56 3.67
N ILE A 97 15.85 -21.56 2.85
CA ILE A 97 16.75 -20.47 3.17
C ILE A 97 16.05 -19.46 4.09
N ASP A 98 16.74 -19.04 5.16
CA ASP A 98 16.40 -17.82 5.88
C ASP A 98 16.79 -16.59 5.03
N TYR A 99 15.85 -16.10 4.23
CA TYR A 99 16.07 -14.97 3.34
C TYR A 99 16.49 -13.70 4.08
N LEU A 100 15.97 -13.46 5.29
CA LEU A 100 16.37 -12.28 6.05
C LEU A 100 17.85 -12.35 6.40
N LYS A 101 18.32 -13.51 6.89
CA LYS A 101 19.74 -13.73 7.17
C LYS A 101 20.61 -13.64 5.91
N VAL A 102 20.16 -14.22 4.80
CA VAL A 102 20.88 -14.17 3.52
C VAL A 102 21.01 -12.75 3.00
N LEU A 103 19.89 -12.03 2.94
CA LEU A 103 19.82 -10.70 2.34
C LEU A 103 20.46 -9.61 3.22
N THR A 104 20.65 -9.86 4.52
CA THR A 104 21.41 -8.99 5.44
C THR A 104 22.90 -9.33 5.54
N SER A 105 23.34 -10.47 4.98
CA SER A 105 24.75 -10.85 4.94
C SER A 105 25.59 -9.81 4.19
N LYS A 106 26.78 -9.48 4.72
CA LYS A 106 27.75 -8.58 4.06
C LYS A 106 28.26 -9.12 2.72
N ASN A 107 28.40 -10.44 2.63
CA ASN A 107 28.81 -11.13 1.41
C ASN A 107 27.59 -11.69 0.68
N ILE A 108 27.63 -11.68 -0.65
CA ILE A 108 26.67 -12.39 -1.48
C ILE A 108 26.92 -13.89 -1.31
N ILE A 109 25.97 -14.58 -0.70
CA ILE A 109 26.04 -16.02 -0.43
C ILE A 109 25.00 -16.83 -1.23
N GLU A 110 24.03 -16.16 -1.83
CA GLU A 110 23.00 -16.76 -2.68
C GLU A 110 22.88 -16.00 -4.02
N PRO A 111 22.61 -16.71 -5.14
CA PRO A 111 22.41 -16.11 -6.47
C PRO A 111 21.01 -15.50 -6.62
N ILE A 112 20.62 -14.65 -5.67
CA ILE A 112 19.33 -13.96 -5.61
C ILE A 112 19.51 -12.44 -5.75
N ARG A 113 18.58 -11.74 -6.39
CA ARG A 113 18.55 -10.26 -6.40
C ARG A 113 17.15 -9.72 -6.13
N ILE A 114 17.10 -8.62 -5.39
CA ILE A 114 15.88 -7.84 -5.14
C ILE A 114 15.81 -6.73 -6.19
N VAL A 115 14.63 -6.57 -6.78
CA VAL A 115 14.39 -5.60 -7.84
C VAL A 115 13.15 -4.77 -7.47
N PRO A 116 13.26 -3.46 -7.25
CA PRO A 116 12.07 -2.63 -7.07
C PRO A 116 11.32 -2.50 -8.39
N VAL A 117 9.99 -2.66 -8.33
CA VAL A 117 9.12 -2.35 -9.46
C VAL A 117 9.08 -0.83 -9.61
N ILE A 118 9.53 -0.33 -10.76
CA ILE A 118 9.60 1.11 -11.07
C ILE A 118 9.06 1.37 -12.48
N ARG A 119 8.59 2.60 -12.74
CA ARG A 119 8.29 3.07 -14.09
C ARG A 119 9.46 3.86 -14.64
N ASP A 120 9.71 3.78 -15.95
CA ASP A 120 10.85 4.47 -16.60
C ASP A 120 10.82 6.01 -16.45
N LEU A 121 9.63 6.58 -16.18
CA LEU A 121 9.43 8.02 -15.97
C LEU A 121 9.16 8.37 -14.49
N ASP A 122 9.26 7.42 -13.57
CA ASP A 122 9.03 7.70 -12.17
C ASP A 122 10.17 8.57 -11.60
N PRO A 123 9.86 9.70 -10.94
CA PRO A 123 10.88 10.43 -10.23
C PRO A 123 11.46 9.56 -9.09
N PRO A 124 12.70 9.83 -8.63
CA PRO A 124 13.37 9.06 -7.58
C PRO A 124 12.62 8.97 -6.25
N THR A 125 11.54 9.74 -6.09
CA THR A 125 10.67 9.82 -4.91
C THR A 125 9.44 8.91 -4.98
N LYS A 126 9.30 8.07 -6.02
CA LYS A 126 8.18 7.12 -6.19
C LYS A 126 8.35 5.83 -5.39
N SER A 127 7.34 4.97 -5.45
CA SER A 127 7.18 3.78 -4.60
C SER A 127 8.37 2.82 -4.68
N GLY A 128 8.90 2.52 -5.86
CA GLY A 128 10.02 1.58 -6.02
C GLY A 128 11.31 1.97 -5.27
N PRO A 129 11.90 3.15 -5.48
CA PRO A 129 13.06 3.59 -4.69
C PRO A 129 12.74 3.77 -3.19
N SER A 130 11.50 4.14 -2.85
CA SER A 130 11.06 4.28 -1.46
C SER A 130 11.02 2.92 -0.74
N ILE A 131 10.41 1.90 -1.36
CA ILE A 131 10.32 0.55 -0.77
C ILE A 131 11.70 -0.09 -0.63
N ALA A 132 12.57 0.04 -1.64
CA ALA A 132 13.95 -0.44 -1.55
C ALA A 132 14.72 0.23 -0.39
N ARG A 133 14.52 1.55 -0.21
CA ARG A 133 15.09 2.30 0.91
C ARG A 133 14.56 1.81 2.26
N MET A 134 13.28 1.45 2.34
CA MET A 134 12.68 0.91 3.57
C MET A 134 13.30 -0.44 3.94
N TYR A 135 13.43 -1.37 2.99
CA TYR A 135 14.17 -2.63 3.20
C TYR A 135 15.59 -2.38 3.71
N LYS A 136 16.31 -1.42 3.12
CA LYS A 136 17.66 -1.06 3.56
C LYS A 136 17.69 -0.51 4.99
N ARG A 137 16.83 0.46 5.30
CA ARG A 137 16.86 1.19 6.57
C ARG A 137 16.29 0.40 7.73
N GLN A 138 15.16 -0.28 7.52
CA GLN A 138 14.43 -0.97 8.59
C GLN A 138 14.95 -2.39 8.81
N LEU A 139 15.33 -3.11 7.74
CA LEU A 139 15.79 -4.50 7.86
C LEU A 139 17.30 -4.67 7.66
N GLY A 140 18.03 -3.61 7.27
CA GLY A 140 19.47 -3.69 7.08
C GLY A 140 19.90 -4.50 5.85
N ILE A 141 19.02 -4.66 4.85
CA ILE A 141 19.33 -5.44 3.65
C ILE A 141 20.61 -4.93 2.97
N ASN A 142 21.48 -5.84 2.58
CA ASN A 142 22.71 -5.50 1.87
C ASN A 142 22.37 -5.00 0.46
N GLU A 143 22.86 -3.81 0.13
CA GLU A 143 22.58 -3.14 -1.15
C GLU A 143 23.13 -3.92 -2.35
N ASN A 144 24.13 -4.79 -2.14
CA ASN A 144 24.67 -5.66 -3.19
C ASN A 144 23.66 -6.71 -3.68
N TYR A 145 22.59 -7.00 -2.90
CA TYR A 145 21.47 -7.80 -3.35
C TYR A 145 20.43 -7.00 -4.14
N MET A 146 20.47 -5.67 -4.10
CA MET A 146 19.51 -4.83 -4.80
C MET A 146 20.07 -4.39 -6.15
N ILE A 147 19.27 -4.54 -7.20
CA ILE A 147 19.63 -4.03 -8.54
C ILE A 147 18.46 -3.27 -9.13
N TRP A 148 18.78 -2.42 -10.10
CA TRP A 148 17.76 -1.82 -10.94
C TRP A 148 17.25 -2.83 -11.99
N PRO A 149 15.99 -2.71 -12.43
CA PRO A 149 15.39 -3.62 -13.41
C PRO A 149 16.19 -3.76 -14.72
N TRP A 150 16.78 -2.68 -15.24
CA TRP A 150 17.59 -2.73 -16.46
C TRP A 150 18.88 -3.56 -16.33
N LEU A 151 19.27 -3.94 -15.12
CA LEU A 151 20.43 -4.81 -14.86
C LEU A 151 20.04 -6.30 -14.79
N ILE A 152 18.76 -6.67 -14.93
CA ILE A 152 18.31 -8.07 -14.84
C ILE A 152 19.09 -8.94 -15.82
N LYS A 153 19.16 -8.56 -17.11
CA LYS A 153 19.86 -9.33 -18.14
C LYS A 153 21.33 -9.55 -17.80
N ASP A 154 22.05 -8.48 -17.46
CA ASP A 154 23.47 -8.56 -17.07
C ASP A 154 23.70 -9.48 -15.86
N HIS A 155 22.73 -9.56 -14.94
CA HIS A 155 22.80 -10.42 -13.77
C HIS A 155 22.44 -11.88 -14.09
N VAL A 156 21.51 -12.13 -15.02
CA VAL A 156 21.27 -13.47 -15.55
C VAL A 156 22.55 -14.02 -16.18
N ASP A 157 23.24 -13.24 -17.01
CA ASP A 157 24.50 -13.64 -17.66
C ASP A 157 25.63 -13.93 -16.64
N LYS A 158 25.53 -13.38 -15.43
CA LYS A 158 26.45 -13.64 -14.29
C LYS A 158 26.04 -14.83 -13.43
N GLY A 159 25.00 -15.56 -13.81
CA GLY A 159 24.53 -16.77 -13.10
C GLY A 159 23.60 -16.49 -11.91
N ILE A 160 22.95 -15.32 -11.84
CA ILE A 160 21.85 -15.12 -10.90
C ILE A 160 20.66 -15.96 -11.34
N THR A 161 20.10 -16.75 -10.42
CA THR A 161 19.02 -17.71 -10.71
C THR A 161 17.67 -17.32 -10.12
N SER A 162 17.63 -16.26 -9.30
CA SER A 162 16.39 -15.82 -8.65
C SER A 162 16.30 -14.29 -8.56
N PHE A 163 15.16 -13.74 -8.96
CA PHE A 163 14.83 -12.32 -8.83
C PHE A 163 13.54 -12.14 -8.05
N VAL A 164 13.58 -11.26 -7.06
CA VAL A 164 12.46 -10.93 -6.18
C VAL A 164 12.05 -9.50 -6.44
N PHE A 165 10.91 -9.34 -7.09
CA PHE A 165 10.29 -8.04 -7.33
C PHE A 165 9.57 -7.57 -6.07
N ILE A 166 9.86 -6.34 -5.64
CA ILE A 166 9.21 -5.70 -4.48
C ILE A 166 8.42 -4.46 -4.93
N ASP A 167 7.24 -4.29 -4.35
CA ASP A 167 6.36 -3.14 -4.60
C ASP A 167 5.54 -2.80 -3.36
N ASP A 168 4.98 -1.59 -3.31
CA ASP A 168 4.09 -1.18 -2.21
C ASP A 168 2.68 -1.77 -2.38
N VAL A 169 2.03 -1.50 -3.51
CA VAL A 169 0.63 -1.86 -3.75
C VAL A 169 0.39 -2.37 -5.16
N LEU A 170 -0.03 -3.63 -5.26
CA LEU A 170 -0.60 -4.22 -6.46
C LEU A 170 -2.12 -3.93 -6.53
N ALA A 171 -2.50 -2.83 -7.17
CA ALA A 171 -3.90 -2.44 -7.39
C ALA A 171 -4.54 -3.23 -8.56
N SER A 172 -4.74 -2.59 -9.72
CA SER A 172 -5.30 -3.25 -10.92
C SER A 172 -4.33 -4.22 -11.60
N GLY A 173 -3.05 -4.20 -11.24
CA GLY A 173 -2.00 -4.98 -11.89
C GLY A 173 -1.50 -4.45 -13.23
N GLN A 174 -2.09 -3.37 -13.78
CA GLN A 174 -1.65 -2.81 -15.07
C GLN A 174 -0.16 -2.49 -15.10
N GLN A 175 0.32 -1.76 -14.11
CA GLN A 175 1.70 -1.25 -14.10
C GLN A 175 2.72 -2.37 -13.90
N ALA A 176 2.42 -3.32 -13.00
CA ALA A 176 3.26 -4.49 -12.81
C ALA A 176 3.29 -5.37 -14.07
N SER A 177 2.15 -5.53 -14.75
CA SER A 177 2.11 -6.27 -16.02
C SER A 177 2.91 -5.59 -17.14
N GLU A 178 2.76 -4.27 -17.30
CA GLU A 178 3.55 -3.48 -18.24
C GLU A 178 5.05 -3.61 -17.95
N PHE A 179 5.43 -3.55 -16.67
CA PHE A 179 6.80 -3.76 -16.22
C PHE A 179 7.32 -5.15 -16.60
N PHE A 180 6.60 -6.23 -16.28
CA PHE A 180 7.06 -7.59 -16.60
C PHE A 180 7.13 -7.85 -18.11
N THR A 181 6.22 -7.25 -18.87
CA THR A 181 6.23 -7.29 -20.35
C THR A 181 7.46 -6.57 -20.90
N LEU A 182 7.78 -5.37 -20.39
CA LEU A 182 8.92 -4.56 -20.83
C LEU A 182 10.25 -5.29 -20.67
N TYR A 183 10.44 -6.02 -19.57
CA TYR A 183 11.67 -6.76 -19.29
C TYR A 183 11.69 -8.18 -19.88
N GLU A 184 10.63 -8.57 -20.61
CA GLU A 184 10.52 -9.83 -21.36
C GLU A 184 10.93 -11.06 -20.52
N LEU A 185 10.50 -11.11 -19.26
CA LEU A 185 10.97 -12.11 -18.28
C LEU A 185 10.74 -13.57 -18.71
N HIS A 186 9.73 -13.81 -19.55
CA HIS A 186 9.43 -15.10 -20.17
C HIS A 186 10.59 -15.68 -21.00
N LYS A 187 11.58 -14.87 -21.41
CA LYS A 187 12.78 -15.33 -22.13
C LYS A 187 13.77 -16.08 -21.25
N TYR A 188 13.58 -16.09 -19.93
CA TYR A 188 14.47 -16.71 -18.97
C TYR A 188 13.75 -17.84 -18.20
N PRO A 189 13.40 -18.97 -18.85
CA PRO A 189 12.58 -20.03 -18.25
C PRO A 189 13.25 -20.73 -17.06
N ASP A 190 14.58 -20.70 -16.96
CA ASP A 190 15.35 -21.31 -15.88
C ASP A 190 15.51 -20.39 -14.66
N ILE A 191 14.96 -19.18 -14.71
CA ILE A 191 15.07 -18.17 -13.65
C ILE A 191 13.79 -18.14 -12.82
N HIS A 192 13.95 -18.14 -11.50
CA HIS A 192 12.83 -18.00 -10.57
C HIS A 192 12.49 -16.52 -10.36
N PHE A 193 11.34 -16.12 -10.86
CA PHE A 193 10.76 -14.80 -10.64
C PHE A 193 9.69 -14.85 -9.55
N SER A 194 9.90 -14.09 -8.48
CA SER A 194 8.91 -13.91 -7.41
C SER A 194 8.48 -12.45 -7.35
N TYR A 195 7.20 -12.19 -7.15
CA TYR A 195 6.67 -10.84 -6.97
C TYR A 195 5.96 -10.72 -5.63
N ILE A 196 6.49 -9.83 -4.78
CA ILE A 196 6.11 -9.68 -3.37
C ILE A 196 5.65 -8.23 -3.12
N PRO A 197 4.44 -7.86 -3.57
CA PRO A 197 3.85 -6.58 -3.17
C PRO A 197 3.46 -6.64 -1.68
N LEU A 198 3.58 -5.52 -0.96
CA LEU A 198 3.13 -5.49 0.44
C LEU A 198 1.62 -5.64 0.55
N LEU A 199 0.87 -4.96 -0.31
CA LEU A 199 -0.59 -5.05 -0.39
C LEU A 199 -1.01 -5.42 -1.81
N ALA A 200 -1.93 -6.37 -1.97
CA ALA A 200 -2.47 -6.72 -3.28
C ALA A 200 -3.99 -6.83 -3.31
N HIS A 201 -4.60 -6.19 -4.30
CA HIS A 201 -5.99 -6.38 -4.64
C HIS A 201 -6.18 -7.65 -5.47
N GLU A 202 -7.32 -8.32 -5.28
CA GLU A 202 -7.67 -9.56 -6.00
C GLU A 202 -7.63 -9.41 -7.52
N ASP A 203 -8.06 -8.28 -8.06
CA ASP A 203 -8.00 -7.99 -9.50
C ASP A 203 -6.57 -7.97 -10.04
N GLY A 204 -5.65 -7.33 -9.31
CA GLY A 204 -4.24 -7.29 -9.67
C GLY A 204 -3.59 -8.67 -9.61
N LEU A 205 -3.89 -9.44 -8.57
CA LEU A 205 -3.43 -10.83 -8.46
C LEU A 205 -3.92 -11.69 -9.62
N LYS A 206 -5.21 -11.58 -9.95
CA LYS A 206 -5.83 -12.29 -11.08
C LYS A 206 -5.12 -11.92 -12.39
N ARG A 207 -4.92 -10.63 -12.64
CA ARG A 207 -4.26 -10.15 -13.85
C ARG A 207 -2.84 -10.70 -14.01
N ILE A 208 -2.00 -10.59 -12.97
CA ILE A 208 -0.62 -11.07 -13.07
C ILE A 208 -0.58 -12.58 -13.26
N LYS A 209 -1.48 -13.33 -12.60
CA LYS A 209 -1.58 -14.78 -12.81
C LYS A 209 -1.97 -15.16 -14.24
N GLU A 210 -2.85 -14.39 -14.87
CA GLU A 210 -3.33 -14.63 -16.24
C GLU A 210 -2.30 -14.19 -17.30
N GLU A 211 -1.68 -13.03 -17.12
CA GLU A 211 -0.79 -12.41 -18.11
C GLU A 211 0.68 -12.86 -17.96
N HIS A 212 1.11 -13.18 -16.73
CA HIS A 212 2.49 -13.55 -16.39
C HIS A 212 2.56 -14.80 -15.51
N PRO A 213 2.06 -15.97 -15.97
CA PRO A 213 1.96 -17.19 -15.15
C PRO A 213 3.31 -17.77 -14.70
N HIS A 214 4.43 -17.29 -15.27
CA HIS A 214 5.79 -17.68 -14.91
C HIS A 214 6.34 -16.88 -13.71
N ILE A 215 5.58 -15.92 -13.18
CA ILE A 215 5.94 -15.12 -12.01
C ILE A 215 5.13 -15.59 -10.81
N ASN A 216 5.82 -16.05 -9.77
CA ASN A 216 5.17 -16.47 -8.54
C ASN A 216 4.83 -15.25 -7.69
N VAL A 217 3.54 -14.92 -7.59
CA VAL A 217 3.05 -13.78 -6.81
C VAL A 217 2.65 -14.23 -5.41
N SER A 218 3.20 -13.59 -4.39
CA SER A 218 2.87 -13.84 -2.98
C SER A 218 2.82 -12.50 -2.25
N PRO A 219 1.64 -11.87 -2.13
CA PRO A 219 1.52 -10.62 -1.39
C PRO A 219 1.69 -10.85 0.11
N VAL A 220 2.01 -9.79 0.86
CA VAL A 220 1.98 -9.85 2.35
C VAL A 220 0.55 -9.74 2.85
N GLU A 221 -0.18 -8.74 2.37
CA GLU A 221 -1.59 -8.52 2.67
C GLU A 221 -2.42 -8.62 1.37
N LYS A 222 -3.54 -9.33 1.43
CA LYS A 222 -4.50 -9.43 0.33
C LYS A 222 -5.79 -8.72 0.72
N ILE A 223 -6.30 -7.92 -0.21
CA ILE A 223 -7.57 -7.20 -0.08
C ILE A 223 -8.47 -7.50 -1.27
N GLY A 224 -9.79 -7.45 -1.07
CA GLY A 224 -10.79 -7.47 -2.12
C GLY A 224 -11.68 -6.23 -2.08
N ASN A 225 -12.79 -6.33 -2.81
CA ASN A 225 -13.75 -5.24 -2.92
C ASN A 225 -14.33 -4.79 -1.58
N GLU A 226 -14.43 -5.69 -0.60
CA GLU A 226 -14.89 -5.40 0.77
C GLU A 226 -13.96 -4.48 1.57
N SER A 227 -12.72 -4.29 1.12
CA SER A 227 -11.74 -3.40 1.73
C SER A 227 -11.92 -1.93 1.32
N SER A 228 -12.74 -1.66 0.29
CA SER A 228 -13.18 -0.30 -0.06
C SER A 228 -14.09 0.25 1.03
N LEU A 229 -13.90 1.52 1.40
CA LEU A 229 -14.79 2.21 2.36
C LEU A 229 -16.27 1.99 2.02
N PHE A 230 -16.62 2.16 0.74
CA PHE A 230 -18.00 2.16 0.26
C PHE A 230 -18.63 0.76 0.22
N ASN A 231 -17.81 -0.29 0.14
CA ASN A 231 -18.25 -1.68 0.07
C ASN A 231 -18.03 -2.44 1.38
N SER A 232 -17.39 -1.82 2.38
CA SER A 232 -17.17 -2.44 3.68
C SER A 232 -18.51 -2.83 4.33
N GLU A 233 -18.53 -3.96 5.04
CA GLU A 233 -19.74 -4.48 5.70
C GLU A 233 -20.39 -3.42 6.61
N ARG A 234 -19.55 -2.59 7.23
CA ARG A 234 -19.99 -1.55 8.14
C ARG A 234 -20.64 -0.37 7.42
N PHE A 235 -19.98 0.18 6.40
CA PHE A 235 -20.39 1.45 5.80
C PHE A 235 -21.21 1.32 4.51
N SER A 236 -21.23 0.14 3.88
CA SER A 236 -22.13 -0.17 2.75
C SER A 236 -23.63 -0.04 3.09
N LYS A 237 -23.97 -0.02 4.39
CA LYS A 237 -25.33 0.23 4.87
C LYS A 237 -25.80 1.67 4.65
N ILE A 238 -24.87 2.61 4.43
CA ILE A 238 -25.12 4.02 4.13
C ILE A 238 -25.13 4.21 2.62
N GLN A 239 -26.31 4.21 2.00
CA GLN A 239 -26.46 4.07 0.54
C GLN A 239 -25.86 5.23 -0.28
N ASP A 240 -25.80 6.43 0.31
CA ASP A 240 -25.38 7.66 -0.35
C ASP A 240 -24.02 8.16 0.15
N LEU A 241 -23.24 7.29 0.82
CA LEU A 241 -21.91 7.62 1.36
C LEU A 241 -20.91 8.02 0.27
N GLU A 242 -20.84 7.29 -0.85
CA GLU A 242 -19.93 7.66 -1.95
C GLU A 242 -20.33 9.01 -2.56
N THR A 243 -21.62 9.28 -2.68
CA THR A 243 -22.13 10.57 -3.16
C THR A 243 -21.76 11.71 -2.21
N LEU A 244 -21.91 11.50 -0.90
CA LEU A 244 -21.46 12.45 0.12
C LEU A 244 -19.95 12.69 0.02
N TYR A 245 -19.17 11.62 -0.04
CA TYR A 245 -17.72 11.70 -0.18
C TYR A 245 -17.32 12.52 -1.41
N LEU A 246 -17.89 12.23 -2.59
CA LEU A 246 -17.59 12.94 -3.84
C LEU A 246 -17.99 14.41 -3.78
N LYS A 247 -19.11 14.76 -3.12
CA LYS A 247 -19.54 16.14 -2.88
C LYS A 247 -18.49 16.91 -2.09
N VAL A 248 -18.01 16.34 -0.98
CA VAL A 248 -17.00 16.97 -0.11
C VAL A 248 -15.63 17.00 -0.78
N ALA A 249 -15.22 15.90 -1.40
CA ALA A 249 -13.98 15.80 -2.18
C ALA A 249 -13.90 16.87 -3.28
N LYS A 250 -15.00 17.17 -3.97
CA LYS A 250 -15.06 18.20 -5.00
C LYS A 250 -14.86 19.62 -4.47
N LYS A 251 -15.15 19.87 -3.19
CA LYS A 251 -14.95 21.17 -2.52
C LYS A 251 -13.47 21.46 -2.29
N TYR A 252 -12.70 20.44 -1.91
CA TYR A 252 -11.31 20.62 -1.46
C TYR A 252 -10.25 20.18 -2.47
N ILE A 253 -10.49 19.09 -3.19
CA ILE A 253 -9.51 18.51 -4.10
C ILE A 253 -9.48 19.29 -5.42
N ASN A 254 -8.29 19.65 -5.90
CA ASN A 254 -8.17 20.32 -7.19
C ASN A 254 -8.73 19.47 -8.33
N LYS A 255 -9.25 20.16 -9.37
CA LYS A 255 -9.95 19.54 -10.50
C LYS A 255 -9.17 18.40 -11.17
N ARG A 256 -7.86 18.56 -11.34
CA ARG A 256 -7.01 17.57 -12.03
C ARG A 256 -6.89 16.28 -11.22
N LEU A 257 -6.73 16.38 -9.90
CA LEU A 257 -6.62 15.23 -9.02
C LEU A 257 -7.99 14.56 -8.87
N PHE A 258 -9.03 15.36 -8.64
CA PHE A 258 -10.41 14.87 -8.52
C PHE A 258 -10.82 14.06 -9.75
N SER A 259 -10.57 14.55 -10.96
CA SER A 259 -10.96 13.84 -12.19
C SER A 259 -10.25 12.49 -12.40
N LYS A 260 -9.10 12.27 -11.75
CA LYS A 260 -8.27 11.08 -11.96
C LYS A 260 -8.32 10.08 -10.81
N MET A 261 -8.52 10.56 -9.59
CA MET A 261 -8.35 9.76 -8.38
C MET A 261 -9.17 10.29 -7.20
N ALA A 262 -10.37 10.83 -7.43
CA ALA A 262 -11.25 11.30 -6.36
C ALA A 262 -11.44 10.25 -5.25
N THR A 263 -11.57 8.98 -5.63
CA THR A 263 -11.73 7.82 -4.73
C THR A 263 -10.45 6.97 -4.63
N GLY A 264 -9.28 7.57 -4.91
CA GLY A 264 -8.01 6.85 -5.00
C GLY A 264 -7.76 6.24 -6.38
N TYR A 265 -6.56 5.69 -6.55
CA TYR A 265 -6.15 5.04 -7.80
C TYR A 265 -7.03 3.82 -8.10
N ASN A 266 -7.54 3.75 -9.33
CA ASN A 266 -8.46 2.70 -9.79
C ASN A 266 -9.71 2.54 -8.93
N SER A 267 -10.15 3.62 -8.26
CA SER A 267 -11.36 3.65 -7.43
C SER A 267 -11.38 2.63 -6.29
N LEU A 268 -10.23 2.21 -5.78
CA LEU A 268 -10.14 1.25 -4.67
C LEU A 268 -10.68 1.79 -3.35
N ALA A 269 -10.72 3.12 -3.17
CA ALA A 269 -11.27 3.79 -2.00
C ALA A 269 -10.73 3.26 -0.66
N LEU A 270 -9.42 2.98 -0.61
CA LEU A 270 -8.78 2.44 0.59
C LEU A 270 -8.65 3.52 1.67
N THR A 271 -8.65 3.06 2.92
CA THR A 271 -8.55 3.91 4.10
C THR A 271 -7.27 3.60 4.84
N PHE A 272 -6.16 3.56 4.10
CA PHE A 272 -4.90 2.98 4.57
C PHE A 272 -3.73 3.95 4.42
N SER A 273 -2.78 3.95 5.37
CA SER A 273 -1.51 4.68 5.26
C SER A 273 -0.37 3.95 5.98
N TYR A 274 0.86 4.07 5.45
CA TYR A 274 2.08 3.67 6.16
C TYR A 274 2.72 4.89 6.82
N HIS A 275 3.58 4.65 7.82
CA HIS A 275 4.30 5.71 8.53
C HIS A 275 5.05 6.69 7.61
N HIS A 276 5.62 6.20 6.50
CA HIS A 276 6.46 7.00 5.59
C HIS A 276 5.82 7.39 4.26
N ALA A 277 4.66 6.84 3.93
CA ALA A 277 4.00 7.10 2.65
C ALA A 277 2.54 6.63 2.69
N THR A 278 1.68 7.37 1.99
CA THR A 278 0.29 6.95 1.78
C THR A 278 0.11 6.45 0.35
N PRO A 279 -0.31 5.18 0.14
CA PRO A 279 -0.53 4.66 -1.19
C PRO A 279 -1.55 5.49 -1.98
N ASN A 280 -1.34 5.58 -3.30
CA ASN A 280 -2.25 6.33 -4.17
C ASN A 280 -3.65 5.71 -4.25
N ALA A 281 -3.80 4.45 -3.84
CA ALA A 281 -5.08 3.76 -3.74
C ALA A 281 -5.96 4.27 -2.57
N SER A 282 -5.36 4.99 -1.62
CA SER A 282 -6.09 5.54 -0.48
C SER A 282 -6.83 6.83 -0.81
N LEU A 283 -7.96 7.06 -0.15
CA LEU A 283 -8.82 8.22 -0.37
C LEU A 283 -8.04 9.54 -0.20
N PRO A 284 -8.03 10.43 -1.21
CA PRO A 284 -7.26 11.68 -1.15
C PRO A 284 -7.62 12.62 -0.01
N LEU A 285 -8.84 12.58 0.54
CA LEU A 285 -9.18 13.43 1.69
C LEU A 285 -8.29 13.17 2.91
N TYR A 286 -7.55 12.06 2.98
CA TYR A 286 -6.55 11.84 4.02
C TYR A 286 -5.23 12.59 3.81
N TRP A 287 -4.76 12.67 2.57
CA TRP A 287 -3.37 13.07 2.26
C TRP A 287 -3.26 14.27 1.33
N TYR A 288 -4.37 14.75 0.78
CA TYR A 288 -4.39 15.93 -0.06
C TYR A 288 -3.99 17.15 0.77
N GLU A 289 -3.11 17.97 0.21
CA GLU A 289 -2.61 19.18 0.85
C GLU A 289 -2.78 20.37 -0.11
N SER A 290 -3.30 21.47 0.41
CA SER A 290 -3.34 22.77 -0.25
C SER A 290 -3.32 23.88 0.78
N ASP A 291 -3.19 25.14 0.33
CA ASP A 291 -3.23 26.32 1.21
C ASP A 291 -4.49 26.42 2.08
N SER A 292 -5.54 25.69 1.70
CA SER A 292 -6.87 25.69 2.31
C SER A 292 -7.32 24.32 2.82
N PHE A 293 -6.46 23.30 2.81
CA PHE A 293 -6.79 21.96 3.28
C PHE A 293 -5.58 21.29 3.91
N TYR A 294 -5.69 20.99 5.21
CA TYR A 294 -4.64 20.32 5.97
C TYR A 294 -4.80 18.80 5.89
N PRO A 295 -3.79 18.03 5.45
CA PRO A 295 -3.86 16.58 5.41
C PRO A 295 -3.80 15.96 6.82
N LEU A 296 -4.35 14.74 6.97
CA LEU A 296 -4.20 13.92 8.17
C LEU A 296 -2.88 13.12 8.15
N VAL A 297 -2.52 12.61 6.97
CA VAL A 297 -1.35 11.75 6.76
C VAL A 297 -0.52 12.28 5.61
N ARG A 298 0.79 12.01 5.65
CA ARG A 298 1.71 12.45 4.62
C ARG A 298 1.65 11.54 3.39
N ARG A 299 1.85 12.13 2.22
CA ARG A 299 2.00 11.40 0.96
C ARG A 299 3.47 11.15 0.64
#